data_AF-A0A3D1DFZ4-F1
#
_entry.id   AF-A0A3D1DFZ4-F1
#
_cell.length_a   1.000
_cell.length_b   1.000
_cell.length_c   1.000
_cell.angle_alpha   90.00
_cell.angle_beta   90.00
_cell.angle_gamma   90.00
#
_symmetry.space_group_name_H-M   'P 1'
#
loop_
_entity.id
_entity.type
_entity.pdbx_description
1 polymer ?
#
loop_
_entity_poly.entity_id
_entity_poly.type
_entity_poly.pdbx_seq_one_letter_code
_entity_poly.pdbx_strand_id
1 'polypeptide(L)' 'GDFDLMLDLYKTLSPLRRNVEADEVGKTGMFLLSDLASGITGETLHVDSGYHIMGAPPADARDDGESE' A
#
# COMPACT_ATOMS: atom_id res chain seq x y z
N GLY A 1 -12.47 1.84 -15.94
CA GLY A 1 -11.54 1.25 -16.93
C GLY A 1 -10.50 0.41 -16.21
N ASP A 2 -9.48 -0.10 -16.90
CA ASP A 2 -8.46 -0.99 -16.28
C ASP A 2 -7.73 -0.33 -15.10
N PHE A 3 -7.59 1.00 -15.12
CA PHE A 3 -7.00 1.76 -14.01
C PHE A 3 -7.88 1.76 -12.75
N ASP A 4 -9.19 1.97 -12.89
CA ASP A 4 -10.12 1.96 -11.75
C ASP A 4 -10.16 0.57 -11.10
N LEU A 5 -10.11 -0.48 -11.92
CA LEU A 5 -10.03 -1.87 -11.44
C LEU A 5 -8.75 -2.11 -10.62
N MET A 6 -7.60 -1.59 -11.07
CA MET A 6 -6.35 -1.66 -10.30
C MET A 6 -6.49 -0.95 -8.95
N LEU A 7 -7.06 0.26 -8.93
CA LEU A 7 -7.25 1.03 -7.70
C LEU A 7 -8.17 0.32 -6.70
N ASP A 8 -9.24 -0.33 -7.17
CA ASP A 8 -10.13 -1.12 -6.32
C ASP A 8 -9.43 -2.38 -5.78
N LEU A 9 -8.63 -3.04 -6.61
CA LEU A 9 -7.83 -4.19 -6.19
C LEU A 9 -6.82 -3.80 -5.11
N TYR A 10 -6.06 -2.72 -5.30
CA TYR A 10 -5.04 -2.27 -4.34
C TYR A 10 -5.69 -1.84 -3.02
N LYS A 11 -6.80 -1.11 -3.08
CA LYS A 11 -7.61 -0.77 -1.91
C LYS A 11 -8.09 -2.01 -1.16
N THR A 12 -8.50 -3.07 -1.84
CA THR A 12 -9.07 -4.27 -1.20
C THR A 12 -7.98 -5.17 -0.62
N LEU A 13 -6.89 -5.36 -1.35
CA LEU A 13 -5.83 -6.32 -1.00
C LEU A 13 -4.83 -5.76 0.01
N SER A 14 -4.59 -4.44 0.00
CA SER A 14 -3.62 -3.83 0.92
C SER A 14 -4.09 -3.92 2.38
N PRO A 15 -3.19 -4.20 3.34
CA PRO A 15 -3.51 -4.21 4.77
C PRO A 15 -4.22 -2.94 5.29
N LEU A 16 -3.86 -1.75 4.78
CA LEU A 16 -4.52 -0.50 5.22
C LEU A 16 -5.89 -0.24 4.58
N ARG A 17 -6.37 -1.12 3.70
CA ARG A 17 -7.70 -1.05 3.05
C ARG A 17 -8.01 0.26 2.32
N ARG A 18 -6.96 0.87 1.76
CA ARG A 18 -7.02 2.09 0.94
C ARG A 18 -5.81 2.19 0.03
N ASN A 19 -5.96 2.97 -1.03
CA ASN A 19 -4.84 3.35 -1.87
C ASN A 19 -3.87 4.25 -1.09
N VAL A 20 -2.61 4.21 -1.52
CA VAL A 20 -1.59 5.14 -1.03
C VAL A 20 -1.89 6.54 -1.55
N GLU A 21 -1.71 7.54 -0.69
CA GLU A 21 -1.85 8.93 -1.08
C GLU A 21 -0.51 9.53 -1.50
N ALA A 22 -0.52 10.44 -2.48
CA ALA A 22 0.70 11.09 -2.96
C ALA A 22 1.46 11.84 -1.85
N ASP A 23 0.72 12.41 -0.89
CA ASP A 23 1.28 13.11 0.27
C ASP A 23 2.07 12.17 1.21
N GLU A 24 1.69 10.89 1.30
CA GLU A 24 2.41 9.90 2.11
C GLU A 24 3.76 9.56 1.50
N VAL A 25 3.82 9.44 0.17
CA VAL A 25 5.08 9.25 -0.57
C VAL A 25 5.97 10.50 -0.39
N GLY A 26 5.38 11.69 -0.51
CA GLY A 26 6.09 12.96 -0.29
C GLY A 26 6.66 13.09 1.12
N LYS A 27 5.88 12.76 2.14
CA LYS A 27 6.31 12.75 3.55
C LYS A 27 7.42 11.75 3.82
N THR A 28 7.35 10.55 3.24
CA THR A 28 8.44 9.58 3.34
C THR A 28 9.71 10.09 2.68
N GLY A 29 9.60 10.72 1.50
CA GLY A 29 10.73 11.38 0.85
C GLY A 29 11.33 12.49 1.72
N MET A 30 10.49 13.33 2.33
CA MET A 30 10.93 14.37 3.27
C MET A 30 11.66 13.76 4.47
N PHE A 31 11.15 12.69 5.05
CA PHE A 31 11.80 11.97 6.15
C PHE A 31 13.19 11.45 5.73
N LEU A 32 13.29 10.77 4.58
CA LEU A 32 14.55 10.20 4.08
C LEU A 32 15.60 11.26 3.75
N LEU A 33 15.19 12.46 3.35
CA LEU A 33 16.09 13.60 3.10
C LEU A 33 16.47 14.37 4.36
N SER A 34 15.82 14.11 5.49
CA SER A 34 16.08 14.80 6.76
C SER A 34 17.15 14.10 7.60
N ASP A 35 17.68 14.81 8.60
CA ASP A 35 18.64 14.26 9.58
C ASP A 35 18.06 13.08 10.39
N LEU A 36 16.72 12.95 10.45
CA LEU A 36 16.04 11.86 11.14
C LEU A 36 16.33 10.49 10.50
N ALA A 37 16.71 10.46 9.23
CA ALA A 37 17.06 9.23 8.50
C ALA A 37 18.58 9.04 8.36
N SER A 38 19.41 9.76 9.14
CA SER A 38 20.88 9.76 9.02
C SER A 38 21.56 8.38 9.10
N GLY A 39 20.90 7.38 9.70
CA GLY A 39 21.38 5.99 9.76
C GLY A 39 20.83 5.05 8.69
N ILE A 40 19.98 5.53 7.77
CA ILE A 40 19.27 4.71 6.78
C ILE A 40 19.91 4.93 5.41
N THR A 41 20.40 3.85 4.79
CA THR A 41 21.02 3.88 3.46
C THR A 41 20.88 2.52 2.77
N GLY A 42 20.85 2.51 1.44
CA GLY A 42 20.78 1.27 0.64
C GLY A 42 19.45 0.52 0.70
N GLU A 43 18.43 1.09 1.34
CA GLU A 43 17.14 0.45 1.55
C GLU A 43 16.10 0.78 0.47
N THR A 44 15.22 -0.18 0.18
CA THR A 44 14.00 0.05 -0.60
C THR A 44 12.80 0.13 0.35
N LEU A 45 12.38 1.36 0.66
CA LEU A 45 11.26 1.59 1.56
C LEU A 45 9.94 1.62 0.77
N HIS A 46 9.05 0.67 1.06
CA HIS A 46 7.75 0.59 0.42
C HIS A 46 6.75 1.56 1.07
N VAL A 47 6.06 2.34 0.23
CA VAL A 47 4.99 3.25 0.62
C VAL A 47 3.78 2.94 -0.27
N ASP A 48 3.03 1.92 0.10
CA ASP A 48 2.04 1.29 -0.77
C ASP A 48 0.85 0.70 -0.01
N SER A 49 0.56 1.22 1.19
CA SER A 49 -0.47 0.67 2.08
C SER A 49 -0.25 -0.78 2.51
N GLY A 50 0.95 -1.33 2.28
CA GLY A 50 1.31 -2.70 2.61
C GLY A 50 0.97 -3.72 1.52
N TYR A 51 0.69 -3.29 0.29
CA TYR A 51 0.39 -4.22 -0.80
C TYR A 51 1.52 -5.22 -1.06
N HIS A 52 2.78 -4.76 -1.06
CA HIS A 52 3.95 -5.59 -1.40
C HIS A 52 4.16 -6.82 -0.49
N ILE A 53 3.64 -6.84 0.73
CA ILE A 53 3.77 -8.00 1.64
C ILE A 53 2.72 -9.08 1.38
N MET A 54 1.73 -8.81 0.52
CA MET A 54 0.60 -9.71 0.32
C MET A 54 1.00 -10.88 -0.60
N GLY A 55 0.84 -12.11 -0.11
CA GLY A 55 1.06 -13.35 -0.89
C GLY A 55 -0.21 -14.02 -1.42
N ALA A 56 -1.37 -13.63 -0.89
CA ALA A 56 -2.70 -14.06 -1.32
C ALA A 56 -3.73 -13.00 -0.93
N PRO A 57 -4.92 -12.98 -1.56
CA PRO A 57 -6.00 -12.09 -1.13
C PRO A 57 -6.36 -12.32 0.35
N PRO A 58 -6.69 -11.25 1.11
CA PRO A 58 -7.12 -11.41 2.49
C PRO A 58 -8.45 -12.19 2.54
N ALA A 59 -8.71 -12.87 3.66
CA ALA A 59 -9.84 -13.80 3.77
C ALA A 59 -11.21 -13.14 3.50
N ASP A 60 -11.32 -11.86 3.82
CA ASP A 60 -12.50 -11.03 3.63
C ASP A 60 -12.54 -10.30 2.27
N ALA A 61 -11.54 -10.46 1.40
CA ALA A 61 -11.63 -10.00 0.01
C ALA A 61 -12.60 -10.84 -0.84
N ARG A 62 -13.07 -11.97 -0.30
CA ARG A 62 -14.06 -12.87 -0.94
C ARG A 62 -15.45 -12.76 -0.33
N ASP A 63 -15.70 -11.81 0.57
CA ASP A 63 -17.04 -11.62 1.11
C ASP A 63 -17.84 -10.71 0.17
N ASP A 64 -18.15 -11.23 -1.02
CA ASP A 64 -19.09 -10.65 -1.97
C ASP A 64 -20.55 -11.05 -1.67
N GLY A 65 -20.81 -11.68 -0.52
CA GLY A 65 -22.15 -12.08 -0.11
C GLY A 65 -22.66 -13.33 -0.83
N GLU A 66 -21.83 -14.08 -1.56
CA GLU A 66 -22.18 -15.43 -2.02
C GLU A 66 -21.94 -16.45 -0.89
N SER A 67 -22.79 -16.34 0.13
CA SER A 67 -23.13 -17.47 1.00
C SER A 67 -24.33 -18.20 0.38
N GLU A 68 -24.08 -19.09 -0.58
CA GLU A 68 -24.98 -20.21 -0.90
C GLU A 68 -24.22 -21.55 -0.76
#